data_AF-S2S1C5-F1
#
_entry.id   AF-S2S1C5-F1
#
_cell.length_a   1.000
_cell.length_b   1.000
_cell.length_c   1.000
_cell.angle_alpha   90.00
_cell.angle_beta   90.00
_cell.angle_gamma   90.00
#
_symmetry.space_group_name_H-M   'P 1'
#
loop_
_entity.id
_entity.type
_entity.pdbx_description
1 polymer ?
#
loop_
_entity_poly.entity_id
_entity_poly.type
_entity_poly.pdbx_seq_one_letter_code
_entity_poly.pdbx_strand_id
1 'polypeptide(L)' 'MPAVTGTTTIDSHHNPEKPLAVEQLTQGKIAKVYTVK' A
#
# COMPACT_ATOMS: atom_id res chain seq x y z
N MET A 1 1.00 -11.27 7.14
CA MET A 1 1.53 -10.75 8.42
C MET A 1 1.40 -9.24 8.44
N PRO A 2 0.86 -8.62 9.51
CA PRO A 2 0.81 -7.17 9.64
C PRO A 2 2.21 -6.60 9.92
N ALA A 3 2.64 -5.63 9.12
CA ALA A 3 3.94 -4.95 9.25
C ALA A 3 3.79 -3.45 8.96
N VAL A 4 4.88 -2.68 9.11
CA VAL A 4 4.89 -1.22 8.84
C VAL A 4 4.48 -0.84 7.41
N THR A 5 4.56 -1.77 6.45
CA THR A 5 4.13 -1.59 5.05
C THR A 5 2.80 -2.27 4.72
N GLY A 6 2.00 -2.59 5.74
CA GLY A 6 0.73 -3.29 5.58
C GLY A 6 0.85 -4.81 5.57
N THR A 7 -0.22 -5.48 5.15
CA THR A 7 -0.28 -6.95 5.08
C THR A 7 0.40 -7.45 3.81
N THR A 8 1.38 -8.33 3.96
CA THR A 8 1.97 -9.07 2.82
C THR A 8 1.24 -10.39 2.58
N THR A 9 0.89 -10.66 1.32
CA THR A 9 0.44 -11.97 0.80
C THR A 9 1.50 -12.57 -0.11
N ILE A 10 1.49 -13.89 -0.32
CA ILE A 10 2.45 -14.59 -1.18
C ILE A 10 1.66 -15.31 -2.27
N ASP A 11 2.01 -15.08 -3.54
CA ASP A 11 1.37 -15.75 -4.68
C ASP A 11 1.89 -17.19 -4.88
N SER A 12 1.38 -17.89 -5.90
CA SER A 12 1.79 -19.27 -6.22
C SER A 12 3.23 -19.41 -6.69
N HIS A 13 3.88 -18.32 -7.06
CA HIS A 13 5.28 -18.27 -7.51
C HIS A 13 6.22 -17.77 -6.41
N HIS A 14 5.73 -17.65 -5.17
CA HIS A 14 6.45 -17.10 -4.04
C HIS A 14 6.81 -15.60 -4.16
N ASN A 15 6.07 -14.85 -4.97
CA ASN A 15 6.21 -13.39 -5.03
C ASN A 15 5.43 -12.74 -3.88
N PRO A 16 6.06 -11.82 -3.12
CA PRO A 16 5.37 -11.05 -2.11
C PRO A 16 4.53 -9.92 -2.74
N GLU A 17 3.25 -9.90 -2.41
CA GLU A 17 2.30 -8.87 -2.77
C GLU A 17 1.99 -7.98 -1.56
N LYS A 18 1.88 -6.67 -1.79
CA LYS A 18 1.57 -5.67 -0.76
C LYS A 18 0.57 -4.66 -1.29
N PRO A 19 -0.34 -4.14 -0.44
CA PRO A 19 -1.21 -3.05 -0.81
C PRO A 19 -0.41 -1.78 -1.13
N LEU A 20 -0.83 -1.04 -2.16
CA LEU A 20 -0.26 0.24 -2.52
C LEU A 20 -1.10 1.37 -1.91
N ALA A 21 -0.44 2.35 -1.30
CA ALA A 21 -1.07 3.59 -0.87
C ALA A 21 -0.87 4.67 -1.94
N VAL A 22 -1.96 5.27 -2.39
CA VAL A 22 -1.96 6.42 -3.30
C VAL A 22 -2.32 7.66 -2.48
N GLU A 23 -1.41 8.62 -2.44
CA GLU A 23 -1.57 9.85 -1.68
C GLU A 23 -1.88 11.02 -2.61
N GLN A 24 -3.03 11.66 -2.38
CA GLN A 24 -3.39 12.89 -3.08
C GLN A 24 -2.75 14.08 -2.36
N LEU A 25 -1.81 14.74 -3.02
CA LEU A 25 -1.21 15.97 -2.52
C LEU A 25 -2.06 17.18 -2.91
N THR A 26 -2.26 18.10 -1.97
CA THR A 26 -2.86 19.42 -2.24
C THR A 26 -2.05 20.46 -1.48
N GLN A 27 -1.50 21.44 -2.20
CA GLN A 27 -0.63 22.49 -1.65
C GLN A 27 0.57 21.93 -0.85
N GLY A 28 1.20 20.85 -1.35
CA GLY A 28 2.38 20.25 -0.74
C GLY A 28 2.11 19.43 0.53
N LYS A 29 0.84 19.21 0.90
CA LYS A 29 0.43 18.34 2.01
C LYS A 29 -0.42 17.19 1.50
N ILE A 30 -0.39 16.06 2.19
CA ILE A 30 -1.26 14.93 1.92
C ILE A 30 -2.69 15.33 2.32
N ALA A 31 -3.60 15.34 1.36
CA ALA A 31 -5.01 15.68 1.56
C ALA A 31 -5.87 14.42 1.71
N LYS A 32 -5.55 13.34 0.99
CA LYS A 32 -6.28 12.06 1.02
C LYS A 32 -5.34 10.90 0.74
N VAL A 33 -5.66 9.73 1.28
CA VAL A 33 -4.94 8.47 1.05
C VAL A 33 -5.94 7.41 0.62
N TYR A 34 -5.63 6.69 -0.45
CA TYR A 34 -6.42 5.57 -0.97
C TYR A 34 -5.57 4.30 -0.98
N THR A 35 -6.15 3.18 -0.58
CA THR A 35 -5.47 1.87 -0.66
C THR A 35 -5.93 1.14 -1.92
N VAL A 36 -4.97 0.71 -2.73
CA VAL A 36 -5.19 -0.12 -3.92
C VAL A 36 -4.62 -1.51 -3.61
N LYS A 37 -5.40 -2.54 -3.95
CA LYS A 37 -5.03 -3.94 -3.78
C LYS A 37 -4.80 -4.58 -5.14
#